data_AF-A0A924NBZ2-F1
#
_entry.id   AF-A0A924NBZ2-F1
#
_cell.length_a   1.000
_cell.length_b   1.000
_cell.length_c   1.000
_cell.angle_alpha   90.00
_cell.angle_beta   90.00
_cell.angle_gamma   90.00
#
_symmetry.space_group_name_H-M   'P 1'
#
loop_
_entity.id
_entity.type
_entity.pdbx_description
1 polymer ?
#
loop_
_entity_poly.entity_id
_entity_poly.type
_entity_poly.pdbx_seq_one_letter_code
_entity_poly.pdbx_strand_id
1 'polypeptide(L)' 'QAGLSNVVIVAVTGYGQASDRERSPRAGFDHHLLKPVDLKALQSILDVVVH' A
#
# COMPACT_ATOMS: atom_id res chain seq x y z
N GLN A 1 9.32 21.86 9.27
CA GLN A 1 8.66 20.65 9.80
C GLN A 1 8.20 19.83 8.60
N ALA A 2 8.45 18.51 8.60
CA ALA A 2 8.09 17.64 7.47
C ALA A 2 6.58 17.36 7.48
N GLY A 3 5.86 17.77 6.43
CA GLY A 3 4.39 17.77 6.36
C GLY A 3 3.73 16.44 5.98
N LEU A 4 4.33 15.30 6.34
CA LEU A 4 3.87 13.97 5.89
C LEU A 4 3.43 13.04 7.04
N SER A 5 3.34 13.56 8.28
CA SER A 5 3.08 12.74 9.48
C SER A 5 1.75 11.98 9.46
N ASN A 6 0.79 12.40 8.62
CA ASN A 6 -0.55 11.81 8.51
C ASN A 6 -0.86 11.33 7.09
N VAL A 7 0.15 11.00 6.29
CA VAL A 7 -0.04 10.51 4.91
C VAL A 7 0.04 8.99 4.91
N VAL A 8 -0.98 8.35 4.32
CA VAL A 8 -0.98 6.92 4.06
C VAL A 8 -0.28 6.64 2.74
N ILE A 9 0.75 5.79 2.76
CA ILE A 9 1.58 5.45 1.60
C ILE A 9 1.31 3.99 1.19
N VAL A 10 0.80 3.81 -0.03
CA VAL A 10 0.45 2.50 -0.59
C VAL A 10 1.39 2.15 -1.73
N ALA A 11 2.13 1.05 -1.60
CA ALA A 11 2.95 0.51 -2.70
C ALA A 11 2.06 -0.24 -3.71
N VAL A 12 2.36 -0.13 -5.02
CA VAL A 12 1.66 -0.86 -6.08
C VAL A 12 2.66 -1.51 -7.04
N THR A 13 2.83 -2.84 -6.97
CA THR A 13 3.88 -3.58 -7.72
C THR A 13 3.29 -4.60 -8.72
N GLY A 14 4.01 -4.95 -9.79
CA GLY A 14 3.59 -5.98 -10.77
C GLY A 14 4.30 -7.33 -10.60
N TYR A 15 3.74 -8.40 -11.19
CA TYR A 15 4.24 -9.80 -11.26
C TYR A 15 4.96 -10.30 -9.99
N GLY A 16 4.18 -10.88 -9.08
CA GLY A 16 4.63 -11.36 -7.78
C GLY A 16 5.54 -12.58 -7.87
N GLN A 17 6.79 -12.42 -7.46
CA GLN A 17 7.37 -13.47 -6.63
C GLN A 17 6.92 -13.23 -5.18
N ALA A 18 6.55 -14.30 -4.48
CA ALA A 18 6.20 -14.22 -3.06
C ALA A 18 7.26 -13.50 -2.21
N SER A 19 8.52 -13.52 -2.67
CA SER A 19 9.66 -12.78 -2.10
C SER A 19 9.49 -11.25 -2.10
N ASP A 20 8.75 -10.67 -3.04
CA ASP A 20 8.49 -9.21 -3.08
C ASP A 20 7.41 -8.82 -2.06
N ARG A 21 6.44 -9.69 -1.82
CA ARG A 21 5.41 -9.51 -0.77
C ARG A 21 6.04 -9.56 0.62
N GLU A 22 7.02 -10.43 0.82
CA GLU A 22 7.73 -10.59 2.11
C GLU A 22 8.73 -9.46 2.40
N ARG A 23 9.25 -8.79 1.37
CA ARG A 23 10.17 -7.64 1.53
C ARG A 23 9.47 -6.30 1.67
N SER A 24 8.23 -6.19 1.18
CA SER A 24 7.43 -4.95 1.18
C SER A 24 7.21 -4.30 2.57
N PRO A 25 7.02 -5.03 3.69
CA PRO A 25 6.71 -4.41 4.98
C PRO A 25 7.83 -3.55 5.57
N ARG A 26 9.05 -3.60 5.02
CA ARG A 26 10.24 -2.90 5.59
C ARG A 26 10.55 -1.55 4.94
N ALA A 27 9.79 -1.13 3.94
CA ALA A 27 10.10 0.09 3.19
C ALA A 27 9.32 1.34 3.65
N GLY A 28 8.57 1.26 4.75
CA GLY A 28 7.79 2.39 5.28
C GLY A 28 6.47 2.66 4.54
N PHE A 29 5.94 1.65 3.85
CA PHE A 29 4.58 1.68 3.30
C PHE A 29 3.57 1.11 4.30
N ASP A 30 2.39 1.72 4.38
CA ASP A 30 1.28 1.25 5.23
C ASP A 30 0.56 0.06 4.60
N HIS A 31 0.47 0.06 3.25
CA HIS A 31 -0.22 -0.99 2.49
C HIS A 31 0.52 -1.34 1.20
N HIS A 32 0.19 -2.51 0.64
CA HIS A 32 0.75 -3.01 -0.61
C HIS A 32 -0.31 -3.67 -1.48
N LEU A 33 -0.45 -3.20 -2.72
CA LEU A 33 -1.33 -3.74 -3.74
C LEU A 33 -0.50 -4.34 -4.90
N LEU A 34 -1.03 -5.39 -5.53
CA LEU A 34 -0.45 -5.96 -6.75
C LEU A 34 -1.17 -5.41 -7.98
N LYS A 35 -0.47 -5.33 -9.11
CA LYS A 35 -1.05 -5.07 -10.44
C LYS A 35 -1.49 -6.41 -11.08
N PRO A 36 -2.66 -6.47 -11.74
CA PRO A 36 -3.66 -5.41 -11.81
C PRO A 36 -4.32 -5.18 -10.44
N VAL A 37 -4.59 -3.91 -10.12
CA VAL A 37 -5.12 -3.53 -8.81
C VAL A 37 -6.53 -4.08 -8.63
N ASP A 38 -6.74 -4.78 -7.50
CA ASP A 38 -8.09 -5.11 -7.04
C ASP A 38 -8.76 -3.87 -6.45
N LEU A 39 -9.81 -3.40 -7.11
CA LEU A 39 -10.58 -2.22 -6.69
C LEU A 39 -11.24 -2.40 -5.33
N LYS A 40 -11.60 -3.62 -4.94
CA LYS A 40 -12.16 -3.89 -3.61
C LYS A 40 -11.11 -3.65 -2.53
N ALA A 41 -9.89 -4.16 -2.75
CA ALA A 41 -8.78 -3.95 -1.81
C ALA A 41 -8.40 -2.46 -1.71
N LEU A 42 -8.42 -1.74 -2.83
CA LEU A 42 -8.20 -0.29 -2.83
C LEU A 42 -9.29 0.45 -2.04
N GLN A 43 -10.57 0.10 -2.24
CA GLN A 43 -11.68 0.74 -1.52
C GLN A 43 -11.54 0.55 -0.01
N SER A 44 -11.21 -0.66 0.45
CA SER A 44 -11.01 -0.92 1.88
C SER A 44 -9.89 -0.08 2.49
N ILE A 45 -8.83 0.23 1.73
CA ILE A 45 -7.77 1.14 2.21
C ILE A 45 -8.31 2.57 2.29
N LEU A 46 -9.01 3.05 1.26
CA LEU A 46 -9.54 4.41 1.24
C LEU A 46 -10.55 4.67 2.37
N ASP A 47 -11.38 3.70 2.72
CA ASP A 47 -12.35 3.83 3.80
C ASP A 47 -11.67 4.10 5.16
N VAL A 48 -10.46 3.59 5.38
CA VAL A 48 -9.68 3.79 6.62
C VAL A 48 -9.09 5.20 6.70
N VAL A 49 -8.77 5.84 5.58
CA VAL A 49 -8.09 7.15 5.54
C VAL A 49 -9.07 8.33 5.57
N VAL A 50 -10.34 8.11 5.25
CA VAL A 50 -11.37 9.16 5.10
C VAL A 50 -12.19 9.37 6.39
N HIS A 51 -11.66 8.98 7.55
CA HIS A 51 -12.26 9.25 8.87
C HIS A 51 -11.45 10.31 9.64
#